data_AF-A0A1F8M1W0-F1
#
_entry.id   AF-A0A1F8M1W0-F1
#
_cell.length_a   1.000
_cell.length_b   1.000
_cell.length_c   1.000
_cell.angle_alpha   90.00
_cell.angle_beta   90.00
_cell.angle_gamma   90.00
#
_symmetry.space_group_name_H-M   'P 1'
#
loop_
_entity.id
_entity.type
_entity.pdbx_description
1 polymer ?
#
loop_
_entity_poly.entity_id
_entity_poly.type
_entity_poly.pdbx_seq_one_letter_code
_entity_poly.pdbx_strand_id
1 'polypeptide(L)'
;MNNEDSQLGRVTISPRAIATIAYQAARQSYGVVGLTSKNLMEGITQVIVKDPTHGIEVKYDGKKISIDIYVIIEYGTRIKSVAASVSNTVKFNVEKALGMPVE
;
A
#
# COMPACT_ATOMS: atom_id res chain seq x y z
N MET A 1 14.28 3.28 -38.08
CA MET A 1 14.47 1.86 -37.70
C MET A 1 13.37 1.52 -36.71
N ASN A 2 12.43 0.70 -37.20
CA ASN A 2 11.36 -0.07 -36.57
C ASN A 2 10.46 0.60 -35.53
N ASN A 3 9.36 1.17 -36.06
CA ASN A 3 8.08 1.26 -35.37
C ASN A 3 7.47 -0.15 -35.32
N GLU A 4 7.62 -0.83 -34.20
CA GLU A 4 6.80 -1.98 -33.85
C GLU A 4 5.69 -1.45 -32.93
N ASP A 5 4.68 -0.82 -33.54
CA ASP A 5 3.45 -0.47 -32.86
C ASP A 5 2.82 -1.78 -32.35
N SER A 6 2.99 -2.03 -31.05
CA SER A 6 2.37 -3.15 -30.36
C SER A 6 0.86 -3.11 -30.58
N GLN A 7 0.35 -4.04 -31.40
CA GLN A 7 -1.09 -4.27 -31.62
C GLN A 7 -1.82 -4.69 -30.33
N LEU A 8 -1.08 -4.90 -29.24
CA LEU A 8 -1.56 -5.09 -27.89
C LEU A 8 -1.35 -3.77 -27.13
N GLY A 9 -2.44 -3.09 -26.77
CA GLY A 9 -2.38 -1.81 -26.04
C GLY A 9 -1.61 -1.87 -24.72
N ARG A 10 -1.28 -0.71 -24.15
CA ARG A 10 -0.52 -0.60 -22.90
C ARG A 10 -1.44 -0.61 -21.68
N VAL A 11 -1.28 -1.58 -20.78
CA VAL A 11 -1.94 -1.59 -19.47
C VAL A 11 -1.08 -0.82 -18.48
N THR A 12 -1.65 0.20 -17.83
CA THR A 12 -0.98 0.98 -16.78
C THR A 12 -1.77 0.87 -15.49
N ILE A 13 -1.10 0.52 -14.39
CA ILE A 13 -1.71 0.41 -13.07
C ILE A 13 -1.49 1.73 -12.33
N SER A 14 -2.57 2.33 -11.83
CA SER A 14 -2.45 3.55 -11.04
C SER A 14 -1.87 3.23 -9.65
N PRO A 15 -0.98 4.09 -9.10
CA PRO A 15 -0.49 3.91 -7.73
C PRO A 15 -1.61 3.82 -6.69
N ARG A 16 -2.73 4.51 -6.94
CA ARG A 16 -3.93 4.48 -6.09
C ARG A 16 -4.63 3.12 -6.08
N ALA A 17 -4.61 2.38 -7.18
CA ALA A 17 -5.12 1.00 -7.22
C ALA A 17 -4.27 0.07 -6.34
N ILE A 18 -2.94 0.21 -6.41
CA ILE A 18 -2.01 -0.54 -5.56
C ILE A 18 -2.24 -0.20 -4.08
N ALA A 19 -2.37 1.09 -3.76
CA ALA A 19 -2.64 1.55 -2.40
C ALA A 19 -3.95 0.99 -1.84
N THR A 20 -4.98 0.82 -2.69
CA THR A 20 -6.26 0.24 -2.29
C THR A 20 -6.14 -1.24 -1.91
N ILE A 21 -5.39 -2.02 -2.69
CA ILE A 21 -5.13 -3.44 -2.40
C ILE A 21 -4.31 -3.55 -1.11
N ALA A 22 -3.26 -2.75 -0.97
CA ALA A 22 -2.44 -2.71 0.23
C ALA A 22 -3.25 -2.31 1.47
N TYR A 23 -4.18 -1.35 1.35
CA TYR A 23 -5.07 -0.94 2.44
C TYR A 23 -5.95 -2.08 2.94
N GLN A 24 -6.58 -2.80 2.01
CA GLN A 24 -7.42 -3.94 2.36
C GLN A 24 -6.60 -5.05 3.03
N ALA A 25 -5.41 -5.36 2.50
CA ALA A 25 -4.52 -6.37 3.07
C ALA A 25 -4.01 -5.99 4.46
N ALA A 26 -3.57 -4.74 4.65
CA ALA A 26 -3.07 -4.25 5.93
C ALA A 26 -4.17 -4.26 7.01
N ARG A 27 -5.40 -3.87 6.65
CA ARG A 27 -6.54 -3.87 7.58
C ARG A 27 -6.98 -5.27 8.03
N GLN A 28 -6.67 -6.31 7.26
CA GLN A 28 -6.95 -7.71 7.60
C GLN A 28 -5.78 -8.39 8.33
N SER A 29 -4.65 -7.68 8.50
CA SER A 29 -3.45 -8.21 9.13
C SER A 29 -3.56 -8.21 10.66
N TYR A 30 -2.86 -9.14 11.29
CA TYR A 30 -2.87 -9.29 12.75
C TYR A 30 -2.35 -8.02 13.46
N GLY A 31 -3.08 -7.59 14.50
CA GLY A 31 -2.68 -6.47 15.38
C GLY A 31 -2.83 -5.07 14.77
N VAL A 32 -3.40 -4.93 13.56
CA VAL A 32 -3.72 -3.63 12.95
C VAL A 32 -5.12 -3.21 13.33
N VAL A 33 -5.25 -2.07 14.02
CA VAL A 33 -6.56 -1.49 14.37
C VAL A 33 -7.00 -0.38 13.42
N GLY A 34 -6.05 0.23 12.71
CA GLY A 34 -6.30 1.30 11.77
C GLY A 34 -5.07 1.70 10.96
N LEU A 35 -5.28 2.59 9.99
CA LEU A 35 -4.23 3.22 9.20
C LEU A 35 -4.32 4.73 9.37
N THR A 36 -3.17 5.41 9.30
CA THR A 36 -3.07 6.86 9.52
C THR A 36 -2.15 7.50 8.50
N SER A 37 -2.39 8.74 8.12
CA SER A 37 -1.42 9.50 7.31
C SER A 37 -0.12 9.75 8.09
N LYS A 38 1.00 9.86 7.35
CA LYS A 38 2.31 10.27 7.88
C LYS A 38 2.25 11.59 8.66
N ASN A 39 1.43 12.55 8.19
CA ASN A 39 1.39 13.93 8.70
C ASN A 39 0.24 14.20 9.68
N LEU A 40 -0.21 13.21 10.45
CA LEU A 40 -1.34 13.39 11.38
C LEU A 40 -1.11 14.53 12.41
N MET A 41 0.15 14.91 12.67
CA MET A 41 0.51 15.98 13.60
C MET A 41 0.21 17.41 13.11
N GLU A 42 0.06 17.65 11.79
CA GLU A 42 -0.29 18.98 11.25
C GLU A 42 -1.82 19.19 11.14
N GLY A 43 -2.61 18.18 11.49
CA GLY A 43 -4.02 18.03 11.08
C GLY A 43 -5.09 18.56 12.03
N ILE A 44 -4.84 19.60 12.84
CA ILE A 44 -5.95 20.32 13.48
C ILE A 44 -6.70 21.25 12.51
N THR A 45 -6.19 21.48 11.29
CA THR A 45 -6.70 22.50 10.36
C THR A 45 -7.28 22.02 9.03
N GLN A 46 -7.24 20.73 8.68
CA GLN A 46 -7.81 20.28 7.40
C GLN A 46 -8.98 19.32 7.59
N VAL A 47 -10.16 19.82 7.22
CA VAL A 47 -11.44 19.14 7.01
C VAL A 47 -11.24 17.71 6.47
N ILE A 48 -11.68 16.74 7.28
CA ILE A 48 -11.46 15.30 7.13
C ILE A 48 -12.18 14.77 5.89
N VAL A 49 -11.48 14.70 4.76
CA VAL A 49 -11.84 13.77 3.70
C VAL A 49 -11.38 12.39 4.18
N LYS A 50 -12.36 11.54 4.53
CA LYS A 50 -12.15 10.16 4.98
C LYS A 50 -11.74 9.28 3.79
N ASP A 51 -10.58 9.54 3.21
CA ASP A 51 -10.05 8.65 2.18
C ASP A 51 -9.28 7.51 2.88
N PRO A 52 -9.78 6.26 2.80
CA PRO A 52 -9.23 5.13 3.54
C PRO A 52 -7.78 4.81 3.14
N THR A 53 -7.32 5.23 1.96
CA THR A 53 -5.93 5.00 1.52
C THR A 53 -4.91 5.93 2.20
N HIS A 54 -5.38 6.87 3.04
CA HIS A 54 -4.53 7.75 3.83
C HIS A 54 -3.70 6.93 4.83
N GLY A 55 -2.39 6.88 4.59
CA GLY A 55 -1.46 6.04 5.35
C GLY A 55 -0.77 4.96 4.54
N ILE A 56 -0.96 4.95 3.21
CA ILE A 56 -0.18 4.10 2.30
C ILE A 56 0.43 4.96 1.22
N GLU A 57 1.75 4.94 1.12
CA GLU A 57 2.52 5.61 0.07
C GLU A 57 3.10 4.55 -0.86
N VAL A 58 2.75 4.62 -2.15
CA VAL A 58 3.22 3.67 -3.16
C VAL A 58 4.20 4.38 -4.08
N LYS A 59 5.40 3.83 -4.20
CA LYS A 59 6.42 4.25 -5.15
C LYS A 59 6.64 3.13 -6.17
N TYR A 60 6.68 3.51 -7.44
CA TYR A 60 6.93 2.60 -8.55
C TYR A 60 8.05 3.15 -9.42
N ASP A 61 9.12 2.38 -9.59
CA ASP A 61 10.31 2.77 -10.36
C ASP A 61 10.37 2.15 -11.77
N GLY A 62 9.33 1.41 -12.18
CA GLY A 62 9.28 0.68 -13.45
C GLY A 62 9.66 -0.79 -13.37
N LYS A 63 10.26 -1.25 -12.26
CA LYS A 63 10.63 -2.66 -12.05
C LYS A 63 10.16 -3.19 -10.69
N LYS A 64 10.10 -2.33 -9.69
CA LYS A 64 9.81 -2.64 -8.30
C LYS A 64 8.72 -1.72 -7.76
N ILE A 65 7.95 -2.26 -6.82
CA ILE A 65 6.93 -1.54 -6.06
C ILE A 65 7.41 -1.45 -4.62
N SER A 66 7.56 -0.24 -4.11
CA SER A 66 7.84 0.03 -2.69
C SER A 66 6.59 0.60 -2.04
N ILE A 67 6.23 0.09 -0.87
CA ILE A 67 5.00 0.45 -0.17
C ILE A 67 5.33 0.85 1.27
N ASP A 68 5.17 2.12 1.59
CA ASP A 68 5.27 2.62 2.97
C ASP A 68 3.89 2.59 3.62
N ILE A 69 3.77 1.94 4.78
CA ILE A 69 2.49 1.75 5.47
C ILE A 69 2.57 2.32 6.89
N TYR A 70 1.63 3.18 7.21
CA TYR A 70 1.50 3.83 8.51
C TYR A 70 0.28 3.25 9.23
N VAL A 71 0.53 2.36 10.20
CA VAL A 71 -0.50 1.61 10.92
C VAL A 71 -0.62 2.05 12.37
N ILE A 72 -1.83 1.95 12.90
CA ILE A 72 -2.13 2.01 14.33
C ILE A 72 -2.22 0.56 14.82
N ILE A 73 -1.46 0.25 15.86
CA ILE A 73 -1.28 -1.12 16.37
C ILE A 73 -2.07 -1.30 17.69
N GLU A 74 -2.62 -2.50 17.87
CA GLU A 74 -3.28 -2.88 19.12
C GLU A 74 -2.29 -2.91 20.30
N TYR A 75 -2.68 -2.30 21.42
CA TYR A 75 -1.88 -2.27 22.64
C TYR A 75 -1.63 -3.68 23.19
N GLY A 76 -0.45 -3.91 23.76
CA GLY A 76 -0.08 -5.22 24.33
C GLY A 76 0.37 -6.26 23.29
N THR A 77 0.42 -5.90 22.01
CA THR A 77 0.96 -6.78 20.95
C THR A 77 2.45 -6.55 20.70
N ARG A 78 3.14 -7.58 20.21
CA ARG A 78 4.56 -7.47 19.86
C ARG A 78 4.71 -6.78 18.51
N ILE A 79 5.23 -5.55 18.49
CA ILE A 79 5.39 -4.73 17.28
C ILE A 79 6.10 -5.50 16.15
N LYS A 80 7.16 -6.27 16.47
CA LYS A 80 7.87 -7.09 15.47
C LYS A 80 6.97 -8.10 14.77
N SER A 81 6.05 -8.72 15.51
CA SER A 81 5.12 -9.71 14.96
C SER A 81 4.07 -9.05 14.07
N VAL A 82 3.56 -7.89 14.49
CA VAL A 82 2.61 -7.10 13.70
C VAL A 82 3.26 -6.61 12.41
N ALA A 83 4.46 -6.03 12.48
CA ALA A 83 5.20 -5.58 11.30
C ALA A 83 5.42 -6.72 10.30
N ALA A 84 5.89 -7.88 10.76
CA ALA A 84 6.07 -9.05 9.89
C ALA A 84 4.74 -9.53 9.28
N SER A 85 3.65 -9.55 10.06
CA SER A 85 2.33 -9.96 9.56
C SER A 85 1.82 -9.00 8.48
N VAL A 86 1.92 -7.69 8.70
CA VAL A 86 1.46 -6.66 7.74
C VAL A 86 2.28 -6.72 6.47
N SER A 87 3.61 -6.70 6.57
CA SER A 87 4.50 -6.76 5.41
C SER A 87 4.25 -8.02 4.57
N ASN A 88 4.15 -9.20 5.20
CA ASN A 88 3.90 -10.45 4.47
C ASN A 88 2.53 -10.47 3.80
N THR A 89 1.49 -10.00 4.49
CA THR A 89 0.11 -10.01 3.98
C THR A 89 -0.04 -9.05 2.81
N VAL A 90 0.52 -7.83 2.93
CA VAL A 90 0.47 -6.83 1.87
C VAL A 90 1.28 -7.28 0.65
N LYS A 91 2.53 -7.74 0.87
CA LYS A 91 3.37 -8.28 -0.19
C LYS A 91 2.64 -9.37 -0.96
N PHE A 92 2.12 -10.39 -0.26
CA PHE A 92 1.41 -11.50 -0.89
C PHE A 92 0.20 -11.05 -1.72
N ASN A 93 -0.64 -10.16 -1.18
CA ASN A 93 -1.86 -9.74 -1.87
C ASN A 93 -1.56 -8.85 -3.09
N VAL A 94 -0.59 -7.95 -2.98
CA VAL A 94 -0.20 -7.07 -4.09
C VAL A 94 0.52 -7.86 -5.18
N GLU A 95 1.46 -8.74 -4.82
CA GLU A 95 2.15 -9.62 -5.77
C GLU A 95 1.15 -10.54 -6.49
N LYS A 96 0.18 -11.11 -5.77
CA LYS A 96 -0.88 -11.95 -6.35
C LYS A 96 -1.78 -11.19 -7.32
N ALA A 97 -2.07 -9.92 -7.05
CA ALA A 97 -2.95 -9.11 -7.90
C ALA A 97 -2.26 -8.56 -9.15
N LEU A 98 -0.96 -8.24 -9.05
CA LEU A 98 -0.22 -7.54 -10.11
C LEU A 98 0.78 -8.43 -10.85
N GLY A 99 1.17 -9.58 -10.29
CA GLY A 99 2.22 -10.44 -10.84
C GLY A 99 3.61 -9.81 -10.81
N MET A 100 3.82 -8.77 -9.99
CA MET A 100 5.07 -8.01 -9.87
C MET A 100 5.62 -8.08 -8.45
N PRO A 101 6.95 -8.17 -8.26
CA PRO A 101 7.55 -8.26 -6.93
C PRO A 101 7.41 -6.96 -6.13
N VAL A 102 7.14 -7.10 -4.84
CA VAL A 102 7.04 -5.99 -3.86
C VAL A 102 8.21 -6.08 -2.88
N GLU A 103 8.82 -4.94 -2.57
CA GLU A 103 9.94 -4.80 -1.61
C GLU A 103 9.46 -4.28 -0.25
#